data_AF-A0AAV5S7J3-F1
#
_entry.id   AF-A0AAV5S7J3-F1
#
_cell.length_a   1.000
_cell.length_b   1.000
_cell.length_c   1.000
_cell.angle_alpha   90.00
_cell.angle_beta   90.00
_cell.angle_gamma   90.00
#
_symmetry.space_group_name_H-M   'P 1'
#
loop_
_entity.id
_entity.type
_entity.pdbx_description
1 polymer ?
#
loop_
_entity_poly.entity_id
_entity_poly.type
_entity_poly.pdbx_seq_one_letter_code
_entity_poly.pdbx_strand_id
1 'polypeptide(L)'
;MLFRRGLSTLIPPKVVSAKQLGNAPNAKRVANMVSFYKSLPQGAAPASQSKGIINWYKAKYFDGDKASGKPLLHLVFGLAAFGYSMEYYFHLRHHKGGEEEH
;
A
#
# COMPACT_ATOMS: atom_id res chain seq x y z
N MET A 1 -36.50 -16.14 33.17
CA MET A 1 -36.39 -16.45 31.73
C MET A 1 -35.00 -16.07 31.22
N LEU A 2 -33.93 -16.75 31.66
CA LEU A 2 -32.53 -16.32 31.38
C LEU A 2 -31.55 -17.45 31.03
N PHE A 3 -32.00 -18.71 30.92
CA PHE A 3 -31.12 -19.86 30.61
C PHE A 3 -31.16 -20.36 29.16
N ARG A 4 -31.96 -19.76 28.28
CA ARG A 4 -32.08 -20.21 26.86
C ARG A 4 -31.05 -19.61 25.88
N ARG A 5 -30.18 -18.69 26.32
CA ARG A 5 -29.21 -18.02 25.42
C ARG A 5 -27.84 -18.71 25.32
N GLY A 6 -27.50 -19.62 26.24
CA GLY A 6 -26.21 -20.34 26.25
C GLY A 6 -26.14 -21.56 25.32
N LEU A 7 -27.27 -22.02 24.78
CA LEU A 7 -27.34 -23.18 23.86
C LEU A 7 -27.40 -22.77 22.38
N SER A 8 -27.51 -21.47 22.08
CA SER A 8 -27.61 -20.97 20.69
C SER A 8 -26.27 -20.92 19.96
N THR A 9 -25.15 -21.22 20.64
CA THR A 9 -23.81 -21.38 20.07
C THR A 9 -23.44 -22.85 19.81
N LEU A 10 -24.34 -23.80 20.14
CA LEU A 10 -24.25 -25.21 19.74
C LEU A 10 -24.87 -25.44 18.35
N ILE A 11 -25.10 -24.37 17.59
CA ILE A 11 -25.36 -24.46 16.16
C ILE A 11 -23.98 -24.35 15.51
N PRO A 12 -23.38 -25.45 15.04
CA PRO A 12 -22.08 -25.37 14.41
C PRO A 12 -22.20 -24.40 13.23
N PRO A 13 -21.43 -23.29 13.21
CA PRO A 13 -21.46 -22.36 12.10
C PRO A 13 -21.02 -23.15 10.87
N LYS A 14 -21.92 -23.31 9.88
CA LYS A 14 -21.72 -24.03 8.61
C LYS A 14 -20.47 -24.91 8.61
N VAL A 15 -20.65 -26.22 8.84
CA VAL A 15 -19.62 -27.28 8.86
C VAL A 15 -18.90 -27.49 7.51
N VAL A 16 -18.83 -26.45 6.69
CA VAL A 16 -18.14 -26.37 5.43
C VAL A 16 -17.27 -25.10 5.47
N SER A 17 -16.39 -25.00 6.47
CA SER A 17 -15.25 -24.09 6.34
C SER A 17 -14.34 -24.69 5.26
N ALA A 18 -13.74 -23.85 4.40
CA ALA A 18 -12.83 -24.30 3.34
C ALA A 18 -11.71 -25.23 3.87
N LYS A 19 -11.39 -25.10 5.16
CA LYS A 19 -10.40 -25.90 5.89
C LYS A 19 -10.85 -27.36 6.13
N GLN A 20 -12.15 -27.65 6.25
CA GLN A 20 -12.66 -29.01 6.44
C GLN A 20 -12.95 -29.76 5.13
N LEU A 21 -13.15 -29.05 4.02
CA LEU A 21 -13.19 -29.69 2.70
C LEU A 21 -11.87 -30.43 2.43
N GLY A 22 -10.71 -29.81 2.69
CA GLY A 22 -9.38 -30.32 2.31
C GLY A 22 -8.97 -31.73 2.76
N ASN A 23 -9.67 -32.34 3.72
CA ASN A 23 -9.39 -33.71 4.20
C ASN A 23 -9.98 -34.82 3.31
N ALA A 24 -10.91 -34.51 2.41
CA ALA A 24 -11.42 -35.47 1.44
C ALA A 24 -10.70 -35.32 0.08
N PRO A 25 -10.28 -36.39 -0.61
CA PRO A 25 -9.63 -36.31 -1.93
C PRO A 25 -10.49 -35.56 -2.97
N ASN A 26 -11.82 -35.60 -2.82
CA ASN A 26 -12.77 -34.85 -3.64
C ASN A 26 -12.66 -33.33 -3.48
N ALA A 27 -12.21 -32.84 -2.33
CA ALA A 27 -12.08 -31.41 -2.11
C ALA A 27 -10.87 -30.79 -2.80
N LYS A 28 -9.77 -31.53 -2.96
CA LYS A 28 -8.64 -31.08 -3.79
C LYS A 28 -9.09 -30.92 -5.25
N ARG A 29 -9.90 -31.85 -5.76
CA ARG A 29 -10.48 -31.77 -7.11
C ARG A 29 -11.37 -30.53 -7.27
N VAL A 30 -12.26 -30.29 -6.31
CA VAL A 30 -13.15 -29.12 -6.31
C VAL A 30 -12.35 -27.81 -6.18
N ALA A 31 -11.34 -27.74 -5.31
CA ALA A 31 -10.47 -26.58 -5.16
C ALA A 31 -9.68 -26.29 -6.44
N ASN A 32 -9.17 -27.32 -7.12
CA ASN A 32 -8.46 -27.19 -8.37
C ASN A 32 -9.39 -26.69 -9.50
N MET A 33 -10.62 -27.20 -9.60
CA MET A 33 -11.61 -26.71 -10.56
C MET A 33 -11.96 -25.23 -10.32
N VAL A 34 -12.18 -24.84 -9.06
CA VAL A 34 -12.43 -23.43 -8.69
C VAL A 34 -11.22 -22.56 -9.03
N SER A 35 -10.00 -23.04 -8.75
CA SER A 35 -8.77 -22.32 -9.08
C SER A 35 -8.58 -22.17 -10.59
N PHE A 36 -8.92 -23.19 -11.38
CA PHE A 36 -8.85 -23.17 -12.83
C PHE A 36 -9.75 -22.08 -13.41
N TYR A 37 -11.02 -22.04 -12.99
CA TYR A 37 -11.94 -20.98 -13.44
C TYR A 37 -11.58 -19.58 -12.93
N LYS A 38 -10.93 -19.48 -11.76
CA LYS A 38 -10.36 -18.21 -11.28
C LYS A 38 -9.11 -17.78 -12.06
N SER A 39 -8.31 -18.75 -12.51
CA SER A 39 -7.06 -18.53 -13.24
C SER A 39 -7.25 -18.31 -14.73
N LEU A 40 -8.47 -18.55 -15.26
CA LEU A 40 -8.81 -18.13 -16.60
C LEU A 40 -8.46 -16.65 -16.73
N PRO A 41 -7.76 -16.25 -17.81
CA PRO A 41 -7.32 -14.88 -17.98
C PRO A 41 -8.54 -13.98 -18.09
N GLN A 42 -8.95 -13.45 -16.94
CA GLN A 42 -9.74 -12.25 -16.85
C GLN A 42 -8.83 -11.17 -17.45
N GLY A 43 -9.32 -10.41 -18.44
CA GLY A 43 -8.52 -9.41 -19.14
C GLY A 43 -7.73 -8.53 -18.17
N ALA A 44 -6.61 -7.97 -18.63
CA ALA A 44 -5.66 -7.24 -17.78
C ALA A 44 -6.39 -6.38 -16.73
N ALA A 45 -6.12 -6.65 -15.45
CA ALA A 45 -6.72 -5.91 -14.36
C ALA A 45 -6.54 -4.40 -14.63
N PRO A 46 -7.60 -3.59 -14.50
CA PRO A 46 -7.51 -2.18 -14.83
C PRO A 46 -6.35 -1.58 -14.05
N ALA A 47 -5.42 -0.95 -14.78
CA ALA A 47 -4.27 -0.28 -14.17
C ALA A 47 -4.80 0.63 -13.05
N SER A 48 -4.23 0.50 -11.86
CA SER A 48 -4.71 1.25 -10.70
C SER A 48 -4.67 2.74 -11.05
N GLN A 49 -5.82 3.34 -11.34
CA GLN A 49 -5.92 4.78 -11.56
C GLN A 49 -5.51 5.43 -10.25
N SER A 50 -4.29 5.96 -10.21
CA SER A 50 -3.72 6.55 -9.01
C SER A 50 -4.53 7.80 -8.65
N LYS A 51 -5.54 7.65 -7.80
CA LYS A 51 -6.27 8.78 -7.23
C LYS A 51 -5.44 9.34 -6.07
N GLY A 52 -5.09 10.62 -6.15
CA GLY A 52 -4.31 11.34 -5.14
C GLY A 52 -2.85 11.59 -5.51
N ILE A 53 -2.29 12.68 -4.97
CA ILE A 53 -0.94 13.20 -5.30
C ILE A 53 0.16 12.18 -4.97
N ILE A 54 0.06 11.52 -3.82
CA ILE A 54 1.03 10.51 -3.38
C ILE A 54 1.00 9.30 -4.33
N ASN A 55 -0.20 8.82 -4.67
CA ASN A 55 -0.37 7.67 -5.57
C ASN A 55 0.11 8.00 -6.99
N TRP A 56 -0.10 9.24 -7.46
CA TRP A 56 0.43 9.71 -8.74
C TRP A 56 1.96 9.70 -8.75
N TYR A 57 2.60 10.21 -7.70
CA TYR A 57 4.06 10.22 -7.60
C TYR A 57 4.62 8.79 -7.52
N LYS A 58 3.97 7.92 -6.75
CA LYS A 58 4.30 6.49 -6.67
C LYS A 58 4.19 5.82 -8.05
N ALA A 59 3.08 5.99 -8.75
CA ALA A 59 2.87 5.42 -10.08
C ALA A 59 3.90 5.93 -11.10
N LYS A 60 4.36 7.18 -10.97
CA LYS A 60 5.32 7.79 -11.90
C LYS A 60 6.76 7.33 -11.70
N TYR A 61 7.18 7.01 -10.48
CA TYR A 61 8.59 6.76 -10.17
C TYR A 61 8.91 5.42 -9.49
N PHE A 62 7.91 4.71 -8.96
CA PHE A 62 8.11 3.48 -8.18
C PHE A 62 7.47 2.23 -8.81
N ASP A 63 6.42 2.38 -9.61
CA ASP A 63 5.68 1.22 -10.14
C ASP A 63 6.22 0.75 -11.52
N GLY A 64 6.38 -0.57 -11.67
CA GLY A 64 6.61 -1.26 -12.93
C GLY A 64 7.84 -0.80 -13.73
N ASP A 65 7.66 -0.63 -15.04
CA ASP A 65 8.67 -0.25 -16.03
C ASP A 65 9.27 1.16 -15.82
N LYS A 66 8.68 1.97 -14.92
CA LYS A 66 9.16 3.31 -14.57
C LYS A 66 9.85 3.37 -13.21
N ALA A 67 10.07 2.21 -12.57
CA ALA A 67 10.89 2.09 -11.37
C ALA A 67 12.30 2.62 -11.66
N SER A 68 12.63 3.77 -11.06
CA SER A 68 13.87 4.49 -11.34
C SER A 68 14.45 5.05 -10.06
N GLY A 69 15.76 5.29 -10.01
CA GLY A 69 16.45 5.92 -8.88
C GLY A 69 16.15 7.42 -8.69
N LYS A 70 15.32 8.02 -9.55
CA LYS A 70 14.95 9.44 -9.51
C LYS A 70 14.38 9.91 -8.16
N PRO A 71 13.56 9.13 -7.41
CA PRO A 71 13.12 9.52 -6.07
C PRO A 71 14.25 9.76 -5.09
N LEU A 72 15.38 9.06 -5.21
CA LEU A 72 16.56 9.30 -4.37
C LEU A 72 17.16 10.67 -4.68
N LEU A 73 17.25 11.04 -5.97
CA LEU A 73 17.71 12.38 -6.38
C LEU A 73 16.76 13.47 -5.89
N HIS A 74 15.44 13.26 -5.97
CA HIS A 74 14.45 14.18 -5.41
C HIS A 74 14.64 14.37 -3.89
N LEU A 75 14.93 13.29 -3.16
CA LEU A 75 15.18 13.35 -1.72
C LEU A 75 16.47 14.10 -1.38
N VAL A 76 17.58 13.81 -2.09
CA VAL A 76 18.86 14.53 -1.90
C VAL A 76 18.69 16.02 -2.20
N PHE A 77 18.03 16.35 -3.31
CA PHE A 77 17.75 17.75 -3.66
C PHE A 77 16.87 18.43 -2.62
N GLY A 78 15.83 17.75 -2.14
CA GLY A 78 14.96 18.26 -1.07
C GLY A 78 15.73 18.55 0.21
N LEU A 79 16.62 17.64 0.64
CA LEU A 79 17.46 17.83 1.82
C LEU A 79 18.47 18.96 1.64
N ALA A 80 19.11 19.07 0.47
CA ALA A 80 20.06 20.13 0.19
C ALA A 80 19.39 21.51 0.20
N ALA A 81 18.24 21.65 -0.48
CA ALA A 81 17.48 22.90 -0.49
C ALA A 81 16.96 23.26 0.90
N PHE A 82 16.42 22.29 1.63
CA PHE A 82 15.94 22.50 3.00
C PHE A 82 17.09 22.90 3.95
N GLY A 83 18.23 22.20 3.88
CA GLY A 83 19.43 22.52 4.65
C GLY A 83 19.95 23.93 4.35
N TYR A 84 20.07 24.29 3.08
CA TYR A 84 20.46 25.64 2.67
C TYR A 84 19.47 26.71 3.15
N SER A 85 18.16 26.43 3.08
CA SER A 85 17.15 27.37 3.56
C SER A 85 17.23 27.61 5.07
N MET A 86 17.52 26.56 5.86
CA MET A 86 17.75 26.68 7.30
C MET A 86 19.03 27.44 7.59
N GLU A 87 20.12 27.10 6.92
CA GLU A 87 21.41 27.76 7.07
C GLU A 87 21.30 29.26 6.73
N TYR A 88 20.55 29.60 5.68
CA TYR A 88 20.24 30.99 5.36
C TYR A 88 19.41 31.68 6.44
N TYR A 89 18.36 31.02 6.94
CA TYR A 89 17.48 31.59 7.95
C TYR A 89 18.17 31.83 9.29
N PHE A 90 18.99 30.87 9.75
CA PHE A 90 19.63 30.93 11.06
C PHE A 90 20.97 31.67 11.05
N HIS A 91 21.81 31.45 10.04
CA HIS A 91 23.17 31.98 10.00
C HIS A 91 23.31 33.13 8.98
N LEU A 92 23.05 32.91 7.69
CA LEU A 92 23.45 33.92 6.67
C LEU A 92 22.60 35.19 6.65
N ARG A 93 21.31 35.13 7.01
CA ARG A 93 20.43 36.31 7.02
C ARG A 93 20.91 37.37 8.02
N HIS A 94 21.54 36.97 9.13
CA HIS A 94 22.06 37.89 10.12
C HIS A 94 23.44 38.44 9.76
N HIS A 95 24.18 37.78 8.86
CA HIS A 95 25.46 38.30 8.36
C HIS A 95 25.29 39.36 7.27
N LYS A 96 24.18 39.33 6.50
CA LYS A 96 23.95 40.27 5.38
C LYS A 96 23.12 41.51 5.75
N GLY A 97 22.31 41.44 6.81
CA GLY A 97 21.52 42.59 7.29
C GLY A 97 22.32 43.68 8.02
N GLY A 98 23.62 43.50 8.25
CA GLY A 98 24.51 44.53 8.82
C GLY A 98 25.25 45.37 7.78
N GLU A 99 25.18 45.01 6.49
CA GLU A 99 25.89 45.71 5.41
C GLU A 99 24.98 46.65 4.58
N GLU A 100 23.66 46.64 4.81
CA GLU A 100 22.70 47.51 4.11
C GLU A 100 22.19 48.69 4.97
N GLU A 101 22.67 48.85 6.22
CA GLU A 101 22.34 49.98 7.12
C GLU A 101 23.55 50.88 7.48
N HIS A 102 24.42 51.18 6.50
CA HIS A 102 25.40 52.28 6.59
C HIS A 102 25.46 53.10 5.31
#